data_AF-A0A0J8GMY8-F1
#
_entry.id   AF-A0A0J8GMY8-F1
#
_cell.length_a   1.000
_cell.length_b   1.000
_cell.length_c   1.000
_cell.angle_alpha   90.00
_cell.angle_beta   90.00
_cell.angle_gamma   90.00
#
_symmetry.space_group_name_H-M   'P 1'
#
loop_
_entity.id
_entity.type
_entity.pdbx_description
1 polymer ?
#
loop_
_entity_poly.entity_id
_entity_poly.type
_entity_poly.pdbx_seq_one_letter_code
_entity_poly.pdbx_strand_id
1 'polypeptide(L)'
;MKTLHSAILVSLLAMGANTFANAANDIESKKRQHKNPLHHLFDTNQDGVIDSSEIQNAGTSLDKLDKNQDGQIDKEDFKLIKEEKKAKRAENGETKKPGKHRFAKKHCKGGKHGKFAGKHVKFDSKDVNKDGMLDSSEVDEKFIERFDTDQDGLVSKTEIKQTIKAKMESRKAE
;
A
#
# COMPACT_ATOMS: atom_id res chain seq x y z
N MET A 1 43.10 22.83 51.24
CA MET A 1 42.45 21.50 51.41
C MET A 1 41.58 21.52 52.65
N LYS A 2 40.41 20.85 52.55
CA LYS A 2 39.40 20.55 53.58
C LYS A 2 38.10 21.36 53.44
N THR A 3 37.22 20.69 52.70
CA THR A 3 35.76 20.79 52.52
C THR A 3 34.97 21.13 53.78
N LEU A 4 33.78 21.74 53.61
CA LEU A 4 32.51 21.24 54.16
C LEU A 4 31.33 21.88 53.40
N HIS A 5 30.55 21.03 52.72
CA HIS A 5 29.27 21.37 52.12
C HIS A 5 28.17 21.31 53.20
N SER A 6 27.20 22.23 53.14
CA SER A 6 25.75 21.96 53.28
C SER A 6 25.01 23.14 53.91
N ALA A 7 24.17 23.82 53.14
CA ALA A 7 22.83 24.25 53.58
C ALA A 7 22.03 24.74 52.37
N ILE A 8 21.02 23.95 52.06
CA ILE A 8 19.99 24.12 51.06
C ILE A 8 19.11 25.32 51.43
N LEU A 9 18.85 26.23 50.50
CA LEU A 9 17.62 27.03 50.52
C LEU A 9 17.11 27.20 49.08
N VAL A 10 16.23 26.25 48.72
CA VAL A 10 15.41 26.24 47.52
C VAL A 10 14.38 27.35 47.66
N SER A 11 14.51 28.41 46.85
CA SER A 11 13.49 29.44 46.67
C SER A 11 12.68 29.11 45.42
N LEU A 12 11.61 28.32 45.62
CA LEU A 12 10.48 28.24 44.71
C LEU A 12 9.85 29.64 44.59
N LEU A 13 9.80 30.20 43.38
CA LEU A 13 8.76 31.17 43.05
C LEU A 13 8.07 30.73 41.75
N ALA A 14 6.87 30.21 41.93
CA ALA A 14 5.93 29.86 40.88
C ALA A 14 5.17 31.11 40.43
N MET A 15 5.32 31.48 39.16
CA MET A 15 4.38 32.25 38.35
C MET A 15 4.52 31.65 36.95
N GLY A 16 3.52 31.22 36.21
CA GLY A 16 2.07 31.20 36.33
C GLY A 16 1.64 30.66 34.97
N ALA A 17 0.91 29.54 34.96
CA ALA A 17 0.59 28.75 33.78
C ALA A 17 -0.13 29.56 32.70
N ASN A 18 0.36 29.47 31.45
CA ASN A 18 -0.43 29.59 30.22
C ASN A 18 0.32 28.87 29.09
N THR A 19 0.54 27.57 29.27
CA THR A 19 0.99 26.68 28.19
C THR A 19 0.15 25.42 28.23
N PHE A 20 -1.11 25.53 27.86
CA PHE A 20 -1.90 24.36 27.49
C PHE A 20 -2.66 24.63 26.20
N ALA A 21 -2.68 23.60 25.37
CA ALA A 21 -3.49 23.42 24.18
C ALA A 21 -3.05 24.17 22.92
N ASN A 22 -1.99 23.67 22.28
CA ASN A 22 -2.12 23.25 20.88
C ASN A 22 -1.10 22.16 20.54
N ALA A 23 -1.23 21.03 21.22
CA ALA A 23 -0.53 19.78 20.93
C ALA A 23 -1.54 18.67 20.56
N ALA A 24 -2.66 19.06 19.96
CA ALA A 24 -3.75 18.17 19.60
C ALA A 24 -4.44 18.64 18.32
N ASN A 25 -3.65 18.88 17.26
CA ASN A 25 -4.15 18.68 15.91
C ASN A 25 -3.36 17.52 15.33
N ASP A 26 -4.02 16.37 15.46
CA ASP A 26 -4.03 15.33 14.47
C ASP A 26 -2.72 14.57 14.25
N ILE A 27 -2.67 13.48 15.03
CA ILE A 27 -2.46 12.12 14.51
C ILE A 27 -3.39 11.92 13.29
N GLU A 28 -3.13 12.64 12.20
CA GLU A 28 -3.90 12.51 10.98
C GLU A 28 -3.52 11.18 10.36
N SER A 29 -4.55 10.39 10.12
CA SER A 29 -4.51 9.01 9.66
C SER A 29 -3.26 8.65 8.84
N LYS A 30 -2.46 7.70 9.33
CA LYS A 30 -1.50 6.93 8.50
C LYS A 30 -2.26 6.04 7.51
N LYS A 31 -3.13 6.61 6.67
CA LYS A 31 -3.30 6.11 5.32
C LYS A 31 -1.93 6.24 4.70
N ARG A 32 -1.38 5.14 4.18
CA ARG A 32 -0.24 5.20 3.27
C ARG A 32 -0.75 5.90 2.02
N GLN A 33 -0.82 7.24 2.08
CA GLN A 33 -1.14 8.07 0.96
C GLN A 33 -0.10 7.69 -0.08
N HIS A 34 -0.57 7.19 -1.21
CA HIS A 34 0.28 6.95 -2.36
C HIS A 34 0.68 8.34 -2.86
N LYS A 35 1.71 8.94 -2.25
CA LYS A 35 2.21 10.25 -2.63
C LYS A 35 2.64 10.13 -4.10
N ASN A 36 2.07 10.99 -4.94
CA ASN A 36 2.41 11.00 -6.36
C ASN A 36 3.93 11.21 -6.52
N PRO A 37 4.62 10.45 -7.40
CA PRO A 37 6.07 10.57 -7.56
C PRO A 37 6.54 11.98 -7.90
N LEU A 38 5.74 12.73 -8.67
CA LEU A 38 5.99 14.13 -8.99
C LEU A 38 5.93 15.03 -7.75
N HIS A 39 4.95 14.80 -6.87
CA HIS A 39 4.86 15.56 -5.63
C HIS A 39 6.09 15.34 -4.77
N HIS A 40 6.50 14.08 -4.61
CA HIS A 40 7.67 13.74 -3.79
C HIS A 40 9.00 14.26 -4.36
N LEU A 41 9.07 14.52 -5.67
CA LEU A 41 10.26 15.07 -6.29
C LEU A 41 10.50 16.53 -5.89
N PHE A 42 9.43 17.31 -5.73
CA PHE A 42 9.51 18.74 -5.44
C PHE A 42 9.36 19.06 -3.94
N ASP A 43 8.54 18.28 -3.22
CA ASP A 43 8.32 18.33 -1.77
C ASP A 43 9.60 17.86 -1.03
N THR A 44 10.50 18.80 -0.82
CA THR A 44 11.84 18.58 -0.27
C THR A 44 11.75 18.42 1.24
N ASN A 45 10.88 19.18 1.89
CA ASN A 45 10.67 19.13 3.34
C ASN A 45 9.76 17.95 3.78
N GLN A 46 9.09 17.29 2.82
CA GLN A 46 8.20 16.14 2.99
C GLN A 46 6.91 16.41 3.78
N ASP A 47 6.51 17.66 3.91
CA ASP A 47 5.31 18.06 4.66
C ASP A 47 4.01 17.76 3.90
N GLY A 48 4.10 17.47 2.59
CA GLY A 48 2.95 17.14 1.75
C GLY A 48 2.30 18.33 1.05
N VAL A 49 2.91 19.51 1.09
CA VAL A 49 2.50 20.72 0.37
C VAL A 49 3.71 21.27 -0.39
N ILE A 50 3.52 21.67 -1.64
CA ILE A 50 4.60 22.31 -2.41
C ILE A 50 4.50 23.83 -2.21
N ASP A 51 5.49 24.41 -1.53
CA ASP A 51 5.55 25.85 -1.27
C ASP A 51 6.26 26.66 -2.39
N SER A 52 6.20 28.00 -2.32
CA SER A 52 6.79 28.87 -3.34
C SER A 52 8.31 28.70 -3.47
N SER A 53 9.00 28.41 -2.37
CA SER A 53 10.45 28.20 -2.35
C SER A 53 10.81 26.87 -3.00
N GLU A 54 10.01 25.83 -2.78
CA GLU A 54 10.17 24.53 -3.43
C GLU A 54 9.88 24.60 -4.94
N ILE A 55 8.90 25.39 -5.36
CA ILE A 55 8.65 25.68 -6.79
C ILE A 55 9.85 26.39 -7.42
N GLN A 56 10.40 27.39 -6.74
CA GLN A 56 11.59 28.11 -7.24
C GLN A 56 12.81 27.20 -7.33
N ASN A 57 12.96 26.26 -6.40
CA ASN A 57 14.04 25.29 -6.38
C ASN A 57 13.79 24.05 -7.26
N ALA A 58 12.67 23.98 -7.96
CA ALA A 58 12.29 22.84 -8.80
C ALA A 58 13.37 22.47 -9.84
N GLY A 59 14.06 23.47 -10.39
CA GLY A 59 15.19 23.24 -11.32
C GLY A 59 16.26 22.34 -10.72
N THR A 60 16.67 22.59 -9.47
CA THR A 60 17.68 21.77 -8.80
C THR A 60 17.25 20.31 -8.56
N SER A 61 15.94 20.07 -8.44
CA SER A 61 15.39 18.72 -8.35
C SER A 61 15.33 18.02 -9.71
N LEU A 62 15.09 18.78 -10.79
CA LEU A 62 15.09 18.28 -12.16
C LEU A 62 16.50 17.99 -12.67
N ASP A 63 17.49 18.83 -12.33
CA ASP A 63 18.90 18.63 -12.67
C ASP A 63 19.47 17.32 -12.12
N LYS A 64 18.89 16.79 -11.03
CA LYS A 64 19.27 15.46 -10.49
C LYS A 64 18.78 14.30 -11.35
N LEU A 65 17.76 14.53 -12.16
CA LEU A 65 17.18 13.55 -13.07
C LEU A 65 17.89 13.54 -14.43
N ASP A 66 18.36 14.70 -14.89
CA ASP A 66 19.21 14.81 -16.07
C ASP A 66 20.58 14.17 -15.79
N LYS A 67 20.78 12.94 -16.27
CA LYS A 67 21.98 12.15 -16.00
C LYS A 67 23.07 12.39 -17.02
N ASN A 68 22.68 12.71 -18.26
CA ASN A 68 23.63 12.96 -19.34
C ASN A 68 24.04 14.44 -19.44
N GLN A 69 23.40 15.32 -18.65
CA GLN A 69 23.64 16.76 -18.56
C GLN A 69 23.44 17.49 -19.89
N ASP A 70 22.49 17.02 -20.70
CA ASP A 70 22.17 17.66 -21.99
C ASP A 70 21.08 18.75 -21.87
N GLY A 71 20.58 19.00 -20.66
CA GLY A 71 19.57 19.99 -20.36
C GLY A 71 18.14 19.53 -20.68
N GLN A 72 17.94 18.26 -21.02
CA GLN A 72 16.65 17.63 -21.24
C GLN A 72 16.50 16.44 -20.30
N ILE A 73 15.24 16.09 -20.00
CA ILE A 73 14.94 14.87 -19.23
C ILE A 73 14.17 13.95 -20.15
N ASP A 74 14.84 12.92 -20.63
CA ASP A 74 14.30 12.00 -21.62
C ASP A 74 14.34 10.54 -21.17
N LYS A 75 13.98 9.63 -22.08
CA LYS A 75 13.93 8.19 -21.78
C LYS A 75 15.31 7.61 -21.50
N GLU A 76 16.37 8.17 -22.05
CA GLU A 76 17.74 7.72 -21.83
C GLU A 76 18.17 8.01 -20.38
N ASP A 77 17.83 9.18 -19.83
CA ASP A 77 18.08 9.47 -18.41
C ASP A 77 17.41 8.46 -17.48
N PHE A 78 16.13 8.16 -17.74
CA PHE A 78 15.40 7.17 -16.96
C PHE A 78 16.00 5.77 -17.08
N LYS A 79 16.59 5.41 -18.24
CA LYS A 79 17.33 4.14 -18.39
C LYS A 79 18.60 4.15 -17.55
N LEU A 80 19.38 5.24 -17.58
CA LEU A 80 20.61 5.38 -16.79
C LEU A 80 20.31 5.26 -15.29
N ILE A 81 19.29 5.97 -14.79
CA ILE A 81 18.82 5.88 -13.39
C ILE A 81 18.43 4.44 -13.04
N LYS A 82 17.76 3.73 -13.95
CA LYS A 82 17.30 2.35 -13.72
C LYS A 82 18.47 1.38 -13.63
N GLU A 83 19.47 1.51 -14.51
CA GLU A 83 20.67 0.68 -14.47
C GLU A 83 21.51 1.00 -13.22
N GLU A 84 21.65 2.27 -12.82
CA GLU A 84 22.31 2.67 -11.57
C GLU A 84 21.62 2.03 -10.35
N LYS A 85 20.29 2.11 -10.27
CA LYS A 85 19.51 1.48 -9.19
C LYS A 85 19.62 -0.05 -9.21
N LYS A 86 19.75 -0.66 -10.38
CA LYS A 86 19.93 -2.11 -10.52
C LYS A 86 21.32 -2.54 -10.07
N ALA A 87 22.36 -1.77 -10.40
CA ALA A 87 23.72 -1.97 -9.93
C ALA A 87 23.81 -1.86 -8.40
N LYS A 88 23.25 -0.79 -7.81
CA LYS A 88 23.19 -0.60 -6.35
C LYS A 88 22.44 -1.73 -5.62
N ARG A 89 21.37 -2.26 -6.23
CA ARG A 89 20.65 -3.44 -5.69
C ARG A 89 21.46 -4.73 -5.79
N ALA A 90 22.22 -4.91 -6.87
CA ALA A 90 23.10 -6.05 -7.02
C ALA A 90 24.25 -6.01 -5.99
N GLU A 91 24.78 -4.81 -5.72
CA GLU A 91 25.82 -4.56 -4.72
C GLU A 91 25.33 -4.77 -3.28
N ASN A 92 24.14 -4.26 -2.93
CA ASN A 92 23.52 -4.48 -1.61
C ASN A 92 23.03 -5.94 -1.39
N GLY A 93 23.37 -6.89 -2.27
CA GLY A 93 22.97 -8.28 -2.14
C GLY A 93 21.47 -8.53 -2.31
N GLU A 94 20.68 -7.51 -2.65
CA GLU A 94 19.30 -7.61 -3.09
C GLU A 94 19.26 -8.10 -4.53
N THR A 95 19.82 -9.29 -4.74
CA THR A 95 19.44 -10.11 -5.87
C THR A 95 17.92 -10.20 -5.82
N LYS A 96 17.26 -9.58 -6.81
CA LYS A 96 15.91 -10.01 -7.14
C LYS A 96 16.06 -11.49 -7.44
N LYS A 97 15.73 -12.34 -6.46
CA LYS A 97 15.13 -13.63 -6.79
C LYS A 97 14.17 -13.27 -7.91
N PRO A 98 14.34 -13.83 -9.12
CA PRO A 98 13.40 -13.56 -10.20
C PRO A 98 12.04 -13.73 -9.56
N GLY A 99 11.14 -12.79 -9.82
CA GLY A 99 9.74 -13.01 -9.50
C GLY A 99 9.32 -14.26 -10.23
N LYS A 100 9.58 -15.44 -9.63
CA LYS A 100 8.64 -16.54 -9.66
C LYS A 100 7.37 -15.82 -9.30
N HIS A 101 6.45 -15.72 -10.25
CA HIS A 101 5.04 -15.66 -9.92
C HIS A 101 4.86 -16.39 -8.59
N ARG A 102 4.27 -15.70 -7.60
CA ARG A 102 3.84 -16.19 -6.29
C ARG A 102 3.64 -17.72 -6.20
N PHE A 103 4.73 -18.46 -6.19
CA PHE A 103 4.84 -19.92 -6.15
C PHE A 103 6.24 -20.32 -5.66
N ALA A 104 6.85 -19.48 -4.81
CA ALA A 104 7.93 -19.91 -3.94
C ALA A 104 7.31 -20.43 -2.64
N LYS A 105 6.94 -21.71 -2.67
CA LYS A 105 6.60 -22.54 -1.52
C LYS A 105 7.77 -22.48 -0.52
N LYS A 106 7.69 -21.62 0.51
CA LYS A 106 8.61 -21.65 1.66
C LYS A 106 7.85 -21.30 2.95
N HIS A 107 7.32 -22.37 3.56
CA HIS A 107 6.92 -22.53 4.96
C HIS A 107 6.40 -21.31 5.72
N CYS A 108 5.09 -21.05 5.60
CA CYS A 108 4.29 -20.66 6.75
C CYS A 108 3.87 -21.96 7.46
N LYS A 109 4.55 -22.35 8.54
CA LYS A 109 4.02 -23.36 9.46
C LYS A 109 2.98 -22.64 10.32
N GLY A 110 1.70 -22.83 9.98
CA GLY A 110 0.57 -22.27 10.72
C GLY A 110 -0.32 -21.40 9.84
N GLY A 111 -1.33 -22.02 9.23
CA GLY A 111 -2.31 -21.34 8.38
C GLY A 111 -2.65 -22.19 7.18
N LYS A 112 -3.72 -22.99 7.28
CA LYS A 112 -4.31 -23.72 6.17
C LYS A 112 -4.94 -22.73 5.19
N HIS A 113 -4.14 -22.01 4.42
CA HIS A 113 -4.60 -21.33 3.22
C HIS A 113 -4.14 -22.15 2.03
N GLY A 114 -5.01 -23.11 1.66
CA GLY A 114 -4.86 -23.91 0.46
C GLY A 114 -4.65 -23.02 -0.76
N LYS A 115 -3.90 -23.56 -1.71
CA LYS A 115 -3.62 -22.95 -3.02
C LYS A 115 -4.89 -22.82 -3.86
N PHE A 116 -5.74 -21.87 -3.49
CA PHE A 116 -6.96 -21.47 -4.19
C PHE A 116 -7.02 -19.94 -4.27
N ALA A 117 -5.89 -19.30 -4.57
CA ALA A 117 -5.85 -17.88 -4.90
C ALA A 117 -6.33 -17.65 -6.36
N GLY A 118 -7.39 -18.33 -6.78
CA GLY A 118 -7.98 -18.26 -8.11
C GLY A 118 -9.49 -18.14 -7.98
N LYS A 119 -10.01 -16.94 -8.24
CA LYS A 119 -11.45 -16.60 -8.26
C LYS A 119 -12.20 -16.99 -6.99
N HIS A 120 -11.88 -16.35 -5.87
CA HIS A 120 -12.93 -16.09 -4.87
C HIS A 120 -13.95 -15.19 -5.54
N VAL A 121 -15.09 -15.77 -5.94
CA VAL A 121 -16.30 -15.02 -6.21
C VAL A 121 -16.63 -14.30 -4.90
N LYS A 122 -16.38 -12.99 -4.86
CA LYS A 122 -16.68 -12.18 -3.69
C LYS A 122 -18.19 -11.95 -3.66
N PHE A 123 -18.90 -12.92 -3.11
CA PHE A 123 -20.33 -12.86 -2.91
C PHE A 123 -20.70 -11.59 -2.12
N ASP A 124 -20.04 -11.39 -0.98
CA ASP A 124 -20.31 -10.28 -0.06
C ASP A 124 -19.99 -8.89 -0.62
N SER A 125 -19.29 -8.80 -1.76
CA SER A 125 -19.06 -7.50 -2.43
C SER A 125 -20.07 -7.20 -3.54
N LYS A 126 -20.87 -8.20 -3.92
CA LYS A 126 -21.89 -8.09 -4.97
C LYS A 126 -23.29 -8.01 -4.38
N ASP A 127 -23.49 -8.69 -3.25
CA ASP A 127 -24.71 -8.65 -2.43
C ASP A 127 -24.78 -7.30 -1.69
N VAL A 128 -25.34 -6.29 -2.38
CA VAL A 128 -25.46 -4.91 -1.90
C VAL A 128 -26.65 -4.82 -0.94
N ASN A 129 -27.75 -5.50 -1.27
CA ASN A 129 -28.98 -5.49 -0.48
C ASN A 129 -28.90 -6.42 0.76
N LYS A 130 -27.88 -7.28 0.85
CA LYS A 130 -27.60 -8.22 1.95
C LYS A 130 -28.69 -9.27 2.17
N ASP A 131 -29.42 -9.63 1.12
CA ASP A 131 -30.46 -10.65 1.19
C ASP A 131 -29.89 -12.08 1.07
N GLY A 132 -28.60 -12.22 0.71
CA GLY A 132 -27.92 -13.50 0.60
C GLY A 132 -28.15 -14.21 -0.73
N MET A 133 -28.76 -13.53 -1.70
CA MET A 133 -28.90 -13.88 -3.11
C MET A 133 -28.20 -12.82 -3.97
N LEU A 134 -28.07 -13.09 -5.28
CA LEU A 134 -27.55 -12.12 -6.24
C LEU A 134 -28.49 -12.09 -7.44
N ASP A 135 -29.06 -10.92 -7.73
CA ASP A 135 -29.99 -10.72 -8.84
C ASP A 135 -29.34 -10.01 -10.05
N SER A 136 -30.11 -9.87 -11.13
CA SER A 136 -29.66 -9.21 -12.38
C SER A 136 -29.26 -7.73 -12.25
N SER A 137 -29.63 -7.05 -11.16
CA SER A 137 -29.23 -5.67 -10.86
C SER A 137 -27.88 -5.60 -10.14
N GLU A 138 -27.48 -6.67 -9.44
CA GLU A 138 -26.22 -6.75 -8.69
C GLU A 138 -25.09 -7.42 -9.47
N VAL A 139 -25.44 -8.28 -10.44
CA VAL A 139 -24.47 -9.02 -11.24
C VAL A 139 -24.83 -9.08 -12.72
N ASP A 140 -23.80 -9.09 -13.58
CA ASP A 140 -23.98 -9.30 -15.02
C ASP A 140 -24.72 -10.61 -15.33
N GLU A 141 -25.51 -10.65 -16.40
CA GLU A 141 -26.23 -11.84 -16.88
C GLU A 141 -25.31 -13.07 -17.05
N LYS A 142 -24.07 -12.85 -17.53
CA LYS A 142 -23.05 -13.91 -17.68
C LYS A 142 -22.64 -14.56 -16.36
N PHE A 143 -22.86 -13.88 -15.24
CA PHE A 143 -22.60 -14.42 -13.92
C PHE A 143 -23.74 -15.35 -13.51
N ILE A 144 -24.98 -14.95 -13.75
CA ILE A 144 -26.19 -15.75 -13.50
C ILE A 144 -26.11 -17.04 -14.32
N GLU A 145 -25.93 -16.96 -15.63
CA GLU A 145 -25.79 -18.14 -16.52
C GLU A 145 -24.73 -19.17 -16.07
N ARG A 146 -23.70 -18.72 -15.35
CA ARG A 146 -22.59 -19.60 -14.90
C ARG A 146 -22.82 -20.27 -13.56
N PHE A 147 -23.73 -19.74 -12.76
CA PHE A 147 -23.87 -20.06 -11.35
C PHE A 147 -25.29 -20.45 -10.96
N ASP A 148 -26.30 -19.85 -11.59
CA ASP A 148 -27.71 -20.19 -11.50
C ASP A 148 -27.96 -21.59 -12.09
N THR A 149 -28.22 -22.55 -11.20
CA THR A 149 -28.36 -23.96 -11.59
C THR A 149 -29.83 -24.36 -11.68
N ASP A 150 -30.70 -23.74 -10.88
CA ASP A 150 -32.13 -24.00 -10.86
C ASP A 150 -32.95 -23.05 -11.74
N GLN A 151 -32.28 -22.07 -12.39
CA GLN A 151 -32.85 -21.10 -13.33
C GLN A 151 -33.94 -20.23 -12.71
N ASP A 152 -33.82 -19.94 -11.41
CA ASP A 152 -34.75 -19.07 -10.70
C ASP A 152 -34.44 -17.57 -10.92
N GLY A 153 -33.34 -17.27 -11.63
CA GLY A 153 -32.89 -15.92 -11.95
C GLY A 153 -32.14 -15.22 -10.80
N LEU A 154 -31.90 -15.94 -9.71
CA LEU A 154 -31.11 -15.53 -8.55
C LEU A 154 -29.92 -16.46 -8.40
N VAL A 155 -28.84 -15.96 -7.80
CA VAL A 155 -27.67 -16.79 -7.50
C VAL A 155 -27.41 -16.82 -6.01
N SER A 156 -27.63 -17.98 -5.41
CA SER A 156 -27.38 -18.22 -3.99
C SER A 156 -25.91 -18.50 -3.66
N LYS A 157 -25.53 -18.27 -2.39
CA LYS A 157 -24.20 -18.68 -1.88
C LYS A 157 -23.92 -20.16 -2.07
N THR A 158 -24.95 -21.00 -2.04
CA THR A 158 -24.85 -22.46 -2.14
C THR A 158 -24.50 -22.91 -3.55
N GLU A 159 -25.13 -22.33 -4.56
CA GLU A 159 -24.88 -22.69 -5.95
C GLU A 159 -23.49 -22.27 -6.41
N ILE A 160 -23.03 -21.08 -5.99
CA ILE A 160 -21.64 -20.66 -6.23
C ILE A 160 -20.66 -21.65 -5.59
N LYS A 161 -20.93 -22.13 -4.38
CA LYS A 161 -20.07 -23.13 -3.73
C LYS A 161 -20.09 -24.46 -4.47
N GLN A 162 -21.26 -24.92 -4.89
CA GLN A 162 -21.43 -26.20 -5.60
C GLN A 162 -20.72 -26.17 -6.96
N THR A 163 -20.94 -25.13 -7.77
CA THR A 163 -20.29 -24.97 -9.08
C THR A 163 -18.77 -24.82 -8.98
N ILE A 164 -18.26 -24.08 -7.99
CA ILE A 164 -16.81 -24.01 -7.73
C ILE A 164 -16.28 -25.38 -7.32
N LYS A 165 -16.97 -26.08 -6.42
CA LYS A 165 -16.59 -27.43 -5.98
C LYS A 165 -16.53 -28.40 -7.17
N ALA A 166 -17.56 -28.41 -8.02
CA ALA A 166 -17.62 -29.24 -9.23
C ALA A 166 -16.47 -28.95 -10.20
N LYS A 167 -16.18 -27.67 -10.50
CA LYS A 167 -15.05 -27.27 -11.35
C LYS A 167 -13.68 -27.65 -10.77
N MET A 168 -13.59 -27.76 -9.46
CA MET A 168 -12.37 -28.13 -8.76
C MET A 168 -12.17 -29.62 -8.72
N GLU A 169 -13.25 -30.38 -8.59
CA GLU A 169 -13.25 -31.84 -8.73
C GLU A 169 -12.90 -32.25 -10.17
N SER A 170 -13.44 -31.57 -11.18
CA SER A 170 -13.12 -31.87 -12.59
C SER A 170 -11.63 -31.65 -12.92
N ARG A 171 -11.03 -30.58 -12.40
CA ARG A 171 -9.59 -30.28 -12.58
C ARG A 171 -8.65 -31.20 -11.80
N LYS A 172 -9.16 -31.89 -10.78
CA LYS A 172 -8.38 -32.83 -9.99
C LYS A 172 -8.44 -34.24 -10.60
N ALA A 173 -9.44 -34.51 -11.43
CA ALA A 173 -9.62 -35.75 -12.16
C ALA A 173 -8.87 -35.78 -13.51
N GLU A 174 -8.40 -34.61 -13.99
CA GLU A 174 -7.50 -34.43 -15.14
C GLU A 174 -6.03 -34.46 -14.71
#